data_AF-A0A0K6GEN8-F1
#
_entry.id   AF-A0A0K6GEN8-F1
#
_cell.length_a   1.000
_cell.length_b   1.000
_cell.length_c   1.000
_cell.angle_alpha   90.00
_cell.angle_beta   90.00
_cell.angle_gamma   90.00
#
_symmetry.space_group_name_H-M   'P 1'
#
loop_
_entity.id
_entity.type
_entity.pdbx_description
1 polymer ?
#
loop_
_entity_poly.entity_id
_entity_poly.type
_entity_poly.pdbx_seq_one_letter_code
_entity_poly.pdbx_strand_id
1 'polypeptide(L)'
;MLASFLRSPRTPARSAFPPTRGFARLTLIGRIGGEPELKTASNGSEYVKYTVVTDNPTRPLPDGTYPPRSSTWHNITSFIPPTYERLTSLRRGAHVYVEATYDMKKLPATEEFPARQMVSLRHDKIIVLDKGPNADPSMESPEQ
;
A
#
# COMPACT_ATOMS: atom_id res chain seq x y z
N MET A 1 10.54 -36.43 -49.72
CA MET A 1 9.16 -36.33 -49.20
C MET A 1 9.12 -35.25 -48.13
N LEU A 2 8.46 -34.11 -48.39
CA LEU A 2 8.30 -33.01 -47.44
C LEU A 2 6.94 -33.14 -46.76
N ALA A 3 6.91 -33.44 -45.46
CA ALA A 3 5.68 -33.53 -44.69
C ALA A 3 5.17 -32.13 -44.34
N SER A 4 3.99 -31.77 -44.86
CA SER A 4 3.30 -30.52 -44.57
C SER A 4 2.56 -30.64 -43.23
N PHE A 5 2.99 -29.86 -42.23
CA PHE A 5 2.29 -29.77 -40.95
C PHE A 5 1.10 -28.81 -41.08
N LEU A 6 -0.12 -29.35 -41.08
CA LEU A 6 -1.35 -28.58 -40.99
C LEU A 6 -1.47 -27.96 -39.59
N ARG A 7 -1.25 -26.65 -39.48
CA ARG A 7 -1.46 -25.90 -38.24
C ARG A 7 -2.95 -25.66 -38.05
N SER A 8 -3.57 -26.36 -37.11
CA SER A 8 -4.98 -26.16 -36.77
C SER A 8 -5.19 -24.76 -36.18
N PRO A 9 -6.13 -23.95 -36.71
CA PRO A 9 -6.40 -22.62 -36.20
C PRO A 9 -7.05 -22.73 -34.82
N ARG A 10 -6.34 -22.28 -33.77
CA ARG A 10 -6.91 -22.14 -32.43
C ARG A 10 -7.88 -20.96 -32.45
N THR A 11 -9.18 -21.25 -32.45
CA THR A 11 -10.21 -20.21 -32.28
C THR A 11 -10.04 -19.56 -30.91
N PRO A 12 -9.84 -18.24 -30.82
CA PRO A 12 -9.76 -17.58 -29.52
C PRO A 12 -11.13 -17.71 -28.83
N ALA A 13 -11.15 -18.37 -27.68
CA ALA A 13 -12.35 -18.43 -26.84
C ALA A 13 -12.68 -16.99 -26.40
N ARG A 14 -13.77 -16.43 -26.93
CA ARG A 14 -14.32 -15.16 -26.48
C ARG A 14 -14.94 -15.39 -25.10
N SER A 15 -14.36 -14.79 -24.07
CA SER A 15 -14.98 -14.72 -22.73
C SER A 15 -16.41 -14.18 -22.87
N ALA A 16 -17.39 -14.92 -22.34
CA ALA A 16 -18.80 -14.54 -22.33
C ALA A 16 -19.12 -13.37 -21.38
N PHE A 17 -18.15 -12.93 -20.58
CA PHE A 17 -18.28 -11.80 -19.67
C PHE A 17 -17.42 -10.63 -20.18
N PRO A 18 -17.98 -9.41 -20.30
CA PRO A 18 -17.15 -8.23 -20.47
C PRO A 18 -16.19 -8.18 -19.28
N PRO A 19 -14.89 -7.88 -19.49
CA PRO A 19 -13.95 -7.83 -18.38
C PRO A 19 -14.38 -6.71 -17.44
N THR A 20 -15.09 -7.06 -16.37
CA THR A 20 -15.34 -6.15 -15.24
C THR A 20 -13.96 -5.82 -14.68
N ARG A 21 -13.59 -4.54 -14.64
CA ARG A 21 -12.34 -4.13 -14.03
C ARG A 21 -12.40 -4.52 -12.54
N GLY A 22 -11.59 -5.49 -12.14
CA GLY A 22 -11.43 -5.86 -10.74
C GLY A 22 -10.87 -4.67 -9.95
N PHE A 23 -11.32 -4.50 -8.71
CA PHE A 23 -10.84 -3.48 -7.81
C PHE A 23 -10.45 -4.14 -6.48
N ALA A 24 -9.25 -3.83 -5.99
CA ALA A 24 -8.77 -4.30 -4.71
C ALA A 24 -8.44 -3.10 -3.82
N ARG A 25 -8.97 -3.11 -2.59
CA ARG A 25 -8.74 -2.09 -1.58
C ARG A 25 -8.23 -2.75 -0.31
N LEU A 26 -7.21 -2.14 0.27
CA LEU A 26 -6.66 -2.49 1.56
C LEU A 26 -7.09 -1.42 2.58
N THR A 27 -7.61 -1.86 3.71
CA THR A 27 -7.93 -0.99 4.85
C THR A 27 -6.95 -1.29 5.97
N LEU A 28 -6.30 -0.25 6.48
CA LEU A 28 -5.28 -0.34 7.52
C LEU A 28 -5.69 0.53 8.71
N ILE A 29 -5.63 -0.05 9.90
CA ILE A 29 -5.72 0.68 11.17
C ILE A 29 -4.42 0.44 11.89
N GLY A 30 -3.63 1.49 12.07
CA GLY A 30 -2.26 1.35 12.56
C GLY A 30 -1.61 2.70 12.84
N ARG A 31 -0.30 2.68 13.05
CA ARG A 31 0.46 3.89 13.41
C ARG A 31 1.38 4.33 12.29
N ILE A 32 1.62 5.63 12.19
CA ILE A 32 2.65 6.17 11.29
C ILE A 32 4.04 5.72 11.79
N GLY A 33 4.76 4.97 10.96
CA GLY A 33 6.05 4.36 11.31
C GLY A 33 7.24 5.32 11.27
N GLY A 34 7.14 6.36 10.44
CA GLY A 34 8.16 7.39 10.25
C GLY A 34 7.53 8.65 9.63
N GLU A 35 8.28 9.73 9.57
CA GLU A 35 7.75 11.00 9.05
C GLU A 35 7.41 10.89 7.55
N PRO A 36 6.21 11.34 7.13
CA PRO A 36 5.86 11.37 5.71
C PRO A 36 6.74 12.32 4.91
N GLU A 37 7.25 11.86 3.78
CA GLU A 37 8.20 12.61 2.94
C GLU A 37 7.54 13.00 1.61
N LEU A 38 7.61 14.29 1.26
CA LEU A 38 7.28 14.79 -0.08
C LEU A 38 8.48 14.56 -1.00
N LYS A 39 8.28 13.87 -2.12
CA LYS A 39 9.31 13.53 -3.11
C LYS A 39 8.87 13.91 -4.50
N THR A 40 9.84 14.20 -5.35
CA THR A 40 9.64 14.45 -6.77
C THR A 40 10.06 13.22 -7.56
N ALA A 41 9.17 12.70 -8.42
CA ALA A 41 9.49 11.63 -9.33
C ALA A 41 10.31 12.15 -10.53
N SER A 42 10.93 11.24 -11.28
CA SER A 42 11.78 11.58 -12.44
C SER A 42 11.04 12.29 -13.56
N ASN A 43 9.71 12.14 -13.63
CA ASN A 43 8.83 12.85 -14.56
C ASN A 43 8.43 14.26 -14.07
N GLY A 44 8.96 14.72 -12.92
CA GLY A 44 8.63 16.01 -12.31
C GLY A 44 7.36 16.01 -11.45
N SER A 45 6.61 14.91 -11.36
CA SER A 45 5.42 14.86 -10.51
C SER A 45 5.79 14.65 -9.04
N GLU A 46 5.23 15.44 -8.16
CA GLU A 46 5.39 15.27 -6.70
C GLU A 46 4.48 14.17 -6.17
N TYR A 47 4.91 13.50 -5.12
CA TYR A 47 4.16 12.49 -4.39
C TYR A 47 4.60 12.45 -2.92
N VAL A 48 3.69 12.08 -2.03
CA VAL A 48 4.01 11.84 -0.61
C VAL A 48 4.14 10.36 -0.36
N LYS A 49 5.24 9.95 0.28
CA LYS A 49 5.44 8.58 0.74
C LYS A 49 5.36 8.54 2.26
N TYR A 50 4.59 7.59 2.79
CA TYR A 50 4.50 7.35 4.21
C TYR A 50 4.34 5.86 4.52
N THR A 51 4.59 5.49 5.77
CA THR A 51 4.55 4.10 6.20
C THR A 51 3.56 3.93 7.34
N VAL A 52 2.66 2.97 7.21
CA VAL A 52 1.74 2.57 8.28
C VAL A 52 2.21 1.24 8.85
N VAL A 53 2.31 1.16 10.16
CA VAL A 53 2.68 -0.04 10.90
C VAL A 53 1.43 -0.62 11.52
N THR A 54 1.17 -1.90 11.23
CA THR A 54 0.09 -2.67 11.83
C THR A 54 0.67 -3.85 12.60
N ASP A 55 0.23 -4.06 13.83
CA ASP A 55 0.64 -5.21 14.63
C ASP A 55 -0.37 -6.34 14.44
N ASN A 56 0.11 -7.55 14.11
CA ASN A 56 -0.77 -8.70 13.99
C ASN A 56 -1.02 -9.30 15.39
N PRO A 57 -2.28 -9.39 15.87
CA PRO A 57 -2.57 -10.09 17.11
C PRO A 57 -2.36 -11.59 16.91
N THR A 58 -1.31 -12.13 17.52
CA THR A 58 -1.02 -13.56 17.43
C THR A 58 -1.83 -14.35 18.47
N ARG A 59 -2.25 -15.57 18.11
CA ARG A 59 -2.87 -16.49 19.05
C ARG A 59 -1.86 -16.89 20.16
N PRO A 60 -2.33 -17.15 21.39
CA PRO A 60 -1.47 -17.70 22.42
C PRO A 60 -0.94 -19.07 21.98
N LEU A 61 0.29 -19.37 22.38
CA LEU A 61 0.92 -20.68 22.23
C LEU A 61 0.22 -21.70 23.15
N PRO A 62 0.43 -23.02 22.92
CA PRO A 62 -0.11 -24.08 23.78
C PRO A 62 0.30 -23.97 25.26
N ASP A 63 1.40 -23.28 25.55
CA ASP A 63 1.92 -23.03 26.90
C ASP A 63 1.27 -21.80 27.59
N GLY A 64 0.30 -21.15 26.92
CA GLY A 64 -0.39 -19.96 27.43
C GLY A 64 0.38 -18.65 27.24
N THR A 65 1.59 -18.68 26.68
CA THR A 65 2.36 -17.47 26.36
C THR A 65 1.94 -16.87 25.02
N TYR A 66 2.16 -15.58 24.81
CA TYR A 66 1.97 -14.96 23.50
C TYR A 66 3.30 -14.88 22.77
N PRO A 67 3.35 -15.23 21.47
CA PRO A 67 4.56 -15.02 20.71
C PRO A 67 4.81 -13.52 20.52
N PRO A 68 6.05 -13.11 20.26
CA PRO A 68 6.38 -11.71 20.04
C PRO A 68 5.49 -11.12 18.94
N ARG A 69 4.97 -9.92 19.18
CA ARG A 69 4.12 -9.21 18.22
C ARG A 69 4.90 -8.97 16.93
N SER A 70 4.37 -9.45 15.81
CA SER A 70 4.94 -9.17 14.50
C SER A 70 4.29 -7.92 13.92
N SER A 71 5.10 -6.89 13.71
CA SER A 71 4.68 -5.65 13.05
C SER A 71 4.89 -5.74 11.55
N THR A 72 3.85 -5.41 10.78
CA THR A 72 3.91 -5.29 9.32
C THR A 72 4.01 -3.83 8.92
N TRP A 73 4.96 -3.51 8.04
CA TRP A 73 5.24 -2.16 7.57
C TRP A 73 4.70 -1.97 6.15
N HIS A 74 3.66 -1.15 6.01
CA HIS A 74 2.97 -0.89 4.76
C HIS A 74 3.45 0.43 4.16
N ASN A 75 4.18 0.36 3.05
CA ASN A 75 4.63 1.54 2.31
C ASN A 75 3.51 2.04 1.39
N ILE A 76 3.03 3.25 1.61
CA ILE A 76 1.92 3.84 0.86
C ILE A 76 2.40 5.11 0.16
N THR A 77 1.92 5.31 -1.06
CA THR A 77 2.23 6.49 -1.87
C THR A 77 0.96 7.26 -2.21
N SER A 78 0.94 8.57 -1.95
CA SER A 78 -0.10 9.49 -2.39
C SER A 78 0.37 10.33 -3.57
N PHE A 79 -0.46 10.36 -4.61
CA PHE A 79 -0.30 11.19 -5.80
C PHE A 79 -1.40 12.26 -5.89
N ILE A 80 -2.09 12.55 -4.77
CA ILE A 80 -3.24 13.45 -4.72
C ILE A 80 -2.78 14.76 -4.05
N PRO A 81 -2.46 15.84 -4.80
CA PRO A 81 -1.84 17.04 -4.24
C PRO A 81 -2.60 17.69 -3.07
N PRO A 82 -3.95 17.77 -3.08
CA PRO A 82 -4.72 18.27 -1.94
C PRO A 82 -4.49 17.51 -0.62
N THR A 83 -3.95 16.29 -0.66
CA THR A 83 -3.66 15.50 0.54
C THR A 83 -2.26 15.76 1.11
N TYR A 84 -1.37 16.47 0.39
CA TYR A 84 0.04 16.53 0.72
C TYR A 84 0.30 17.21 2.06
N GLU A 85 -0.25 18.41 2.25
CA GLU A 85 -0.12 19.16 3.51
C GLU A 85 -0.63 18.36 4.71
N ARG A 86 -1.80 17.73 4.56
CA ARG A 86 -2.35 16.88 5.62
C ARG A 86 -1.44 15.70 5.93
N LEU A 87 -0.91 15.02 4.90
CA LEU A 87 -0.04 13.87 5.11
C LEU A 87 1.31 14.27 5.72
N THR A 88 1.93 15.36 5.26
CA THR A 88 3.22 15.84 5.80
C THR A 88 3.10 16.45 7.20
N SER A 89 1.91 16.85 7.62
CA SER A 89 1.64 17.27 9.00
C SER A 89 1.69 16.12 10.03
N LEU A 90 1.57 14.86 9.57
CA LEU A 90 1.54 13.72 10.47
C LEU A 90 2.92 13.44 11.06
N ARG A 91 2.94 13.08 12.34
CA ARG A 91 4.16 12.69 13.06
C ARG A 91 4.20 11.19 13.30
N ARG A 92 5.40 10.67 13.51
CA ARG A 92 5.61 9.27 13.90
C ARG A 92 4.81 8.94 15.16
N GLY A 93 4.07 7.85 15.11
CA GLY A 93 3.23 7.36 16.20
C GLY A 93 1.75 7.75 16.10
N ALA A 94 1.37 8.66 15.19
CA ALA A 94 -0.03 9.01 14.95
C ALA A 94 -0.85 7.77 14.58
N HIS A 95 -1.99 7.59 15.24
CA HIS A 95 -2.93 6.50 14.99
C HIS A 95 -3.87 6.89 13.85
N VAL A 96 -3.90 6.08 12.80
CA VAL A 96 -4.58 6.40 11.55
C VAL A 96 -5.40 5.22 11.04
N TYR A 97 -6.52 5.56 10.42
CA TYR A 97 -7.26 4.70 9.52
C TYR A 97 -6.93 5.10 8.09
N VAL A 98 -6.50 4.15 7.26
CA VAL A 98 -6.08 4.38 5.87
C VAL A 98 -6.76 3.41 4.93
N GLU A 99 -7.32 3.93 3.85
CA GLU A 99 -7.72 3.15 2.68
C GLU A 99 -6.69 3.36 1.57
N ALA A 100 -6.27 2.25 0.96
CA ALA A 100 -5.36 2.27 -0.17
C ALA A 100 -5.84 1.30 -1.27
N THR A 101 -5.67 1.70 -2.52
CA THR A 101 -5.79 0.77 -3.65
C THR A 101 -4.63 -0.21 -3.59
N TYR A 102 -4.94 -1.50 -3.70
CA TYR A 102 -3.96 -2.58 -3.70
C TYR A 102 -3.69 -3.04 -5.13
N ASP A 103 -2.44 -2.95 -5.56
CA ASP A 103 -1.98 -3.49 -6.83
C ASP A 103 -0.78 -4.42 -6.60
N MET A 104 -0.72 -5.52 -7.33
CA MET A 104 0.36 -6.50 -7.25
C MET A 104 0.98 -6.68 -8.63
N LYS A 105 2.25 -6.29 -8.76
CA LYS A 105 3.01 -6.42 -9.99
C LYS A 105 3.95 -7.61 -9.90
N LYS A 106 3.84 -8.53 -10.87
CA LYS A 106 4.83 -9.59 -11.06
C LYS A 106 5.97 -9.03 -11.89
N LEU A 107 7.15 -8.94 -11.29
CA LEU A 107 8.38 -8.59 -11.99
C LEU A 107 9.03 -9.88 -12.51
N PRO A 108 9.35 -9.96 -13.82
CA PRO A 108 10.02 -11.12 -14.38
C PRO A 108 11.43 -11.26 -13.78
N ALA A 109 12.00 -12.46 -13.89
CA ALA A 109 13.39 -12.68 -13.54
C ALA A 109 14.28 -11.81 -14.45
N THR A 110 15.25 -11.14 -13.83
CA THR A 110 16.33 -10.40 -14.48
C THR A 110 17.64 -11.11 -14.13
N GLU A 111 18.73 -10.88 -14.86
CA GLU A 111 20.04 -11.49 -14.56
C GLU A 111 20.49 -11.26 -13.10
N GLU A 112 20.09 -10.14 -12.51
CA GLU A 112 20.42 -9.76 -11.13
C GLU A 112 19.42 -10.25 -10.07
N PHE A 113 18.15 -10.44 -10.42
CA PHE A 113 17.08 -10.74 -9.45
C PHE A 113 16.11 -11.82 -9.95
N PRO A 114 15.74 -12.81 -9.10
CA PRO A 114 14.70 -13.76 -9.46
C PRO A 114 13.34 -13.08 -9.63
N ALA A 115 12.41 -13.77 -10.30
CA ALA A 115 11.04 -13.29 -10.46
C ALA A 115 10.42 -13.03 -9.08
N ARG A 116 9.86 -11.83 -8.89
CA ARG A 116 9.32 -11.39 -7.60
C ARG A 116 8.00 -10.67 -7.75
N GLN A 117 7.21 -10.69 -6.68
CA GLN A 117 5.97 -9.93 -6.61
C GLN A 117 6.22 -8.65 -5.82
N MET A 118 5.81 -7.53 -6.39
CA MET A 118 5.89 -6.22 -5.75
C MET A 118 4.47 -5.72 -5.46
N VAL A 119 4.21 -5.44 -4.19
CA VAL A 119 2.97 -4.81 -3.75
C VAL A 119 3.11 -3.30 -3.93
N SER A 120 2.10 -2.67 -4.52
CA SER A 120 1.95 -1.22 -4.63
C SER A 120 0.67 -0.80 -3.94
N LEU A 121 0.82 0.06 -2.93
CA LEU A 121 -0.31 0.66 -2.21
C LEU A 121 -0.43 2.13 -2.59
N ARG A 122 -1.54 2.50 -3.20
CA ARG A 122 -1.84 3.90 -3.54
C ARG A 122 -2.85 4.47 -2.56
N HIS A 123 -2.53 5.59 -1.95
CA HIS A 123 -3.41 6.32 -1.04
C HIS A 123 -4.77 6.64 -1.69
N ASP A 124 -5.85 6.39 -0.96
CA ASP A 124 -7.23 6.79 -1.32
C ASP A 124 -7.78 7.74 -0.24
N LYS A 125 -7.75 7.30 1.02
CA LYS A 125 -8.30 8.07 2.15
C LYS A 125 -7.46 7.88 3.41
N ILE A 126 -7.37 8.93 4.23
CA ILE A 126 -6.82 8.86 5.59
C ILE A 126 -7.72 9.60 6.58
N ILE A 127 -7.92 8.97 7.73
CA ILE A 127 -8.53 9.58 8.91
C ILE A 127 -7.53 9.45 10.05
N VAL A 128 -7.24 10.57 10.70
CA VAL A 128 -6.41 10.60 11.90
C VAL A 128 -7.32 10.32 13.08
N LEU A 129 -7.05 9.22 13.78
CA LEU A 129 -7.79 8.80 14.97
C LEU A 129 -7.20 9.44 16.22
N ASP A 130 -5.87 9.52 16.27
CA ASP A 130 -5.10 10.14 17.35
C ASP A 130 -3.79 10.69 16.74
N LYS A 131 -3.42 11.93 17.05
CA LYS A 131 -2.18 12.55 16.55
C LYS A 131 -0.94 11.91 17.20
N GLY A 132 -1.12 11.18 18.30
CA GLY A 132 -0.07 10.44 18.99
C GLY A 132 0.79 11.32 19.91
N PRO A 133 1.75 10.71 20.63
CA PRO A 133 2.48 11.35 21.72
C PRO A 133 3.48 12.43 21.26
N ASN A 134 3.82 12.46 19.98
CA ASN A 134 4.77 13.42 19.39
C ASN A 134 4.06 14.54 18.62
N ALA A 135 2.75 14.72 18.82
CA ALA A 135 2.02 15.83 18.23
C ALA A 135 2.46 17.14 18.89
N ASP A 136 2.80 18.16 18.10
CA ASP A 136 3.07 19.50 18.64
C ASP A 136 1.77 20.06 19.26
N PRO A 137 1.75 20.34 20.58
CA PRO A 137 0.55 20.82 21.27
C PRO A 137 0.14 22.23 20.82
N SER A 138 1.02 22.98 20.15
CA SER A 138 0.77 24.34 19.66
C SER A 138 -0.11 24.43 18.41
N MET A 139 -0.45 23.31 17.78
CA MET A 139 -1.34 23.25 16.61
C MET A 139 -2.81 22.99 16.97
N GLU A 140 -3.15 23.00 18.26
CA GLU A 140 -4.51 23.25 18.74
C GLU A 140 -4.83 24.73 18.52
N SER A 141 -5.23 25.09 17.29
CA SER A 141 -6.06 26.28 17.15
C SER A 141 -7.42 25.92 17.76
N PRO A 142 -7.90 26.67 18.78
CA PRO A 142 -9.27 26.52 19.23
C PRO A 142 -10.17 26.87 18.04
N GLU A 143 -11.08 25.97 17.67
CA GLU A 143 -12.27 26.34 16.92
C GLU A 143 -12.95 27.51 17.67
N GLN A 144 -13.02 28.66 17.02
CA GLN A 144 -14.09 29.64 17.18
C GLN A 144 -14.80 29.77 15.83
#